data_AF-A0A965YWN1-F1
#
_entry.id   AF-A0A965YWN1-F1
#
_cell.length_a   1.000
_cell.length_b   1.000
_cell.length_c   1.000
_cell.angle_alpha   90.00
_cell.angle_beta   90.00
_cell.angle_gamma   90.00
#
_symmetry.space_group_name_H-M   'P 1'
#
loop_
_entity.id
_entity.type
_entity.pdbx_description
1 polymer ?
#
loop_
_entity_poly.entity_id
_entity_poly.type
_entity_poly.pdbx_seq_one_letter_code
_entity_poly.pdbx_strand_id
1 'polypeptide(L)'
;MKNIIGLWCNLFRAIEIAKTGEYSISIHFAEDYKNGFDDYKSIKSFCKGWFDNFVSDGDIKIEIVKPQSYEQKGKCETLEDISTRVEKSLQFQKPELKLCDSSEILLKTATQRLDLSLSQVEKIKQIAVTIAQMDFSKTIQAQHIAESIQYSYMYNDTGYNAESESKMFGDMIQIKLGEIDNDTIKSAIEYLNGLLPS
;
A
#
# COMPACT_ATOMS: atom_id res chain seq x y z
N MET A 1 8.63 14.86 -13.82
CA MET A 1 8.98 14.10 -12.60
C MET A 1 9.76 12.86 -13.04
N LYS A 2 10.80 12.44 -12.31
CA LYS A 2 11.58 11.23 -12.68
C LYS A 2 10.69 10.00 -12.49
N ASN A 3 10.73 9.04 -13.42
CA ASN A 3 10.03 7.76 -13.24
C ASN A 3 10.64 7.02 -12.03
N ILE A 4 9.81 6.58 -11.09
CA ILE A 4 10.24 5.86 -9.88
C ILE A 4 9.74 4.40 -9.84
N ILE A 5 9.01 3.95 -10.86
CA ILE A 5 8.36 2.63 -10.88
C ILE A 5 9.37 1.50 -10.67
N GLY A 6 10.50 1.55 -11.38
CA GLY A 6 11.57 0.56 -11.25
C GLY A 6 12.32 0.57 -9.90
N LEU A 7 12.11 1.57 -9.04
CA LEU A 7 12.70 1.58 -7.69
C LEU A 7 11.87 0.75 -6.70
N TRP A 8 10.55 0.71 -6.90
CA TRP A 8 9.59 0.04 -6.01
C TRP A 8 8.55 -0.74 -6.82
N CYS A 9 9.01 -1.68 -7.65
CA CYS A 9 8.13 -2.44 -8.54
C CYS A 9 7.02 -3.20 -7.79
N ASN A 10 7.32 -3.70 -6.59
CA ASN A 10 6.36 -4.36 -5.71
C ASN A 10 5.21 -3.42 -5.29
N LEU A 11 5.52 -2.15 -5.00
CA LEU A 11 4.53 -1.12 -4.70
C LEU A 11 3.66 -0.82 -5.92
N PHE A 12 4.26 -0.66 -7.11
CA PHE A 12 3.46 -0.35 -8.30
C PHE A 12 2.59 -1.51 -8.76
N ARG A 13 3.00 -2.76 -8.52
CA ARG A 13 2.12 -3.93 -8.64
C ARG A 13 0.96 -3.88 -7.63
N ALA A 14 1.23 -3.52 -6.38
CA ALA A 14 0.16 -3.32 -5.38
C ALA A 14 -0.81 -2.19 -5.79
N ILE A 15 -0.31 -1.08 -6.34
CA ILE A 15 -1.16 0.00 -6.85
C ILE A 15 -2.00 -0.46 -8.05
N GLU A 16 -1.44 -1.27 -8.95
CA GLU A 16 -2.19 -1.87 -10.06
C GLU A 16 -3.39 -2.68 -9.53
N ILE A 17 -3.14 -3.59 -8.58
CA ILE A 17 -4.19 -4.39 -7.92
C ILE A 17 -5.21 -3.49 -7.22
N ALA A 18 -4.73 -2.46 -6.51
CA ALA A 18 -5.58 -1.51 -5.81
C ALA A 18 -6.48 -0.71 -6.74
N LYS A 19 -5.97 -0.28 -7.91
CA LYS A 19 -6.76 0.43 -8.91
C LYS A 19 -7.80 -0.49 -9.56
N THR A 20 -7.49 -1.77 -9.80
CA THR A 20 -8.46 -2.71 -10.36
C THR A 20 -9.54 -3.11 -9.35
N GLY A 21 -9.18 -3.25 -8.07
CA GLY A 21 -10.08 -3.72 -7.01
C GLY A 21 -10.67 -2.63 -6.10
N GLU A 22 -10.37 -1.37 -6.36
CA GLU A 22 -10.73 -0.20 -5.55
C GLU A 22 -10.25 -0.29 -4.08
N TYR A 23 -9.02 -0.77 -3.90
CA TYR A 23 -8.42 -0.94 -2.57
C TYR A 23 -7.62 0.29 -2.12
N SER A 24 -7.51 0.42 -0.80
CA SER A 24 -6.59 1.33 -0.14
C SER A 24 -5.24 0.65 0.16
N ILE A 25 -4.16 1.43 0.20
CA ILE A 25 -2.81 0.93 0.46
C ILE A 25 -2.24 1.58 1.71
N SER A 26 -1.68 0.77 2.61
CA SER A 26 -0.76 1.22 3.65
C SER A 26 0.67 0.87 3.28
N ILE A 27 1.54 1.87 3.29
CA ILE A 27 2.97 1.72 3.02
C ILE A 27 3.72 1.68 4.34
N HIS A 28 4.64 0.73 4.45
CA HIS A 28 5.52 0.57 5.59
C HIS A 28 6.97 0.49 5.14
N PHE A 29 7.90 0.74 6.05
CA PHE A 29 9.33 0.53 5.82
C PHE A 29 10.05 0.25 7.14
N ALA A 30 11.20 -0.42 7.05
CA ALA A 30 12.02 -0.74 8.21
C ALA A 30 12.49 0.50 8.98
N GLU A 31 12.63 0.38 10.31
CA GLU A 31 13.07 1.48 11.19
C GLU A 31 14.46 2.04 10.80
N ASP A 32 15.35 1.20 10.28
CA ASP A 32 16.68 1.59 9.85
C ASP A 32 16.72 2.29 8.48
N TYR A 33 15.59 2.32 7.76
CA TYR A 33 15.44 3.03 6.50
C TYR A 33 15.18 4.53 6.74
N LYS A 34 16.26 5.25 7.07
CA LYS A 34 16.25 6.69 7.42
C LYS A 34 15.54 7.62 6.42
N ASN A 35 15.53 7.27 5.12
CA ASN A 35 14.91 8.09 4.08
C ASN A 35 13.47 7.65 3.75
N GLY A 36 12.90 6.67 4.45
CA GLY A 36 11.61 6.07 4.10
C GLY A 36 10.46 7.09 4.00
N PHE A 37 10.40 8.07 4.91
CA PHE A 37 9.41 9.14 4.85
C PHE A 37 9.60 10.09 3.64
N ASP A 38 10.84 10.44 3.30
CA ASP A 38 11.11 11.33 2.16
C ASP A 38 10.89 10.62 0.81
N ASP A 39 11.22 9.33 0.74
CA ASP A 39 10.90 8.48 -0.39
C ASP A 39 9.38 8.30 -0.52
N TYR A 40 8.67 8.16 0.60
CA TYR A 40 7.21 8.14 0.61
C TYR A 40 6.59 9.43 0.09
N LYS A 41 7.08 10.60 0.50
CA LYS A 41 6.65 11.90 -0.04
C LYS A 41 6.87 11.98 -1.55
N SER A 42 7.99 11.44 -2.03
CA SER A 42 8.31 11.36 -3.47
C SER A 42 7.34 10.44 -4.21
N ILE A 43 6.99 9.29 -3.62
CA ILE A 43 5.97 8.35 -4.11
C ILE A 43 4.60 9.04 -4.21
N LYS A 44 4.11 9.69 -3.14
CA LYS A 44 2.83 10.41 -3.17
C LYS A 44 2.84 11.50 -4.24
N SER A 45 3.93 12.25 -4.36
CA SER A 45 4.07 13.29 -5.39
C SER A 45 3.99 12.71 -6.81
N PHE A 46 4.62 11.58 -7.06
CA PHE A 46 4.61 10.88 -8.35
C PHE A 46 3.24 10.31 -8.70
N CYS A 47 2.53 9.76 -7.71
CA CYS A 47 1.21 9.17 -7.89
C CYS A 47 0.07 10.18 -7.83
N LYS A 48 0.32 11.44 -7.45
CA LYS A 48 -0.72 12.44 -7.19
C LYS A 48 -1.71 12.59 -8.35
N GLY A 49 -3.01 12.43 -8.08
CA GLY A 49 -4.08 12.50 -9.08
C GLY A 49 -4.18 11.27 -9.99
N TRP A 50 -3.27 10.31 -9.85
CA TRP A 50 -3.33 9.01 -10.51
C TRP A 50 -3.68 7.89 -9.53
N PHE A 51 -3.15 7.93 -8.30
CA PHE A 51 -3.54 7.10 -7.18
C PHE A 51 -3.31 7.86 -5.88
N ASP A 52 -4.40 8.13 -5.14
CA ASP A 52 -4.36 8.91 -3.90
C ASP A 52 -4.86 8.11 -2.67
N ASN A 53 -5.24 6.84 -2.85
CA ASN A 53 -5.84 6.01 -1.80
C ASN A 53 -4.80 5.37 -0.87
N PHE A 54 -3.83 6.16 -0.44
CA PHE A 54 -2.89 5.78 0.61
C PHE A 54 -3.46 6.14 1.99
N VAL A 55 -3.42 5.19 2.92
CA VAL A 55 -3.99 5.33 4.26
C VAL A 55 -3.12 4.60 5.30
N SER A 56 -3.31 4.90 6.58
CA SER A 56 -2.56 4.25 7.65
C SER A 56 -2.94 2.76 7.82
N ASP A 57 -4.21 2.40 7.73
CA ASP A 57 -4.65 0.99 7.75
C ASP A 57 -5.40 0.64 6.47
N GLY A 58 -4.63 0.19 5.48
CA GLY A 58 -5.12 -0.11 4.15
C GLY A 58 -5.51 -1.58 3.96
N ASP A 59 -6.34 -1.82 2.96
CA ASP A 59 -6.69 -3.16 2.47
C ASP A 59 -5.46 -3.98 2.06
N ILE A 60 -4.52 -3.28 1.40
CA ILE A 60 -3.22 -3.80 0.99
C ILE A 60 -2.15 -3.17 1.88
N LYS A 61 -1.26 -4.01 2.40
CA LYS A 61 -0.10 -3.62 3.20
C LYS A 61 1.15 -3.96 2.41
N ILE A 62 2.00 -2.96 2.16
CA ILE A 62 3.22 -3.11 1.37
C ILE A 62 4.39 -2.51 2.13
N GLU A 63 5.51 -3.24 2.16
CA GLU A 63 6.79 -2.70 2.59
C GLU A 63 7.57 -2.16 1.40
N ILE A 64 8.01 -0.90 1.46
CA ILE A 64 9.03 -0.37 0.55
C ILE A 64 10.42 -0.59 1.14
N VAL A 65 11.31 -1.11 0.31
CA VAL A 65 12.71 -1.36 0.68
C VAL A 65 13.58 -0.27 0.11
N LYS A 66 14.65 0.08 0.84
CA LYS A 66 15.66 1.04 0.38
C LYS A 66 16.27 0.57 -0.95
N PRO A 67 16.15 1.36 -2.04
CA PRO A 67 16.79 1.01 -3.30
C PRO A 67 18.31 0.92 -3.13
N GLN A 68 18.93 -0.08 -3.75
CA GLN A 68 20.39 -0.17 -3.81
C GLN A 68 21.00 1.02 -4.56
N SER A 69 20.26 1.54 -5.54
CA SER A 69 20.58 2.77 -6.28
C SER A 69 19.29 3.47 -6.68
N TYR A 70 19.30 4.80 -6.65
CA TYR A 70 18.22 5.65 -7.16
C TYR A 70 18.34 5.91 -8.67
N GLU A 71 19.40 5.40 -9.31
CA GLU A 71 19.55 5.39 -10.75
C GLU A 71 18.89 4.16 -11.35
N GLN A 72 17.84 4.39 -12.13
CA GLN A 72 17.23 3.34 -12.94
C GLN A 72 18.04 3.17 -14.22
N LYS A 73 18.43 1.92 -14.52
CA LYS A 73 19.09 1.56 -15.77
C LYS A 73 18.11 0.82 -16.68
N GLY A 74 18.09 1.20 -17.95
CA GLY A 74 17.24 0.57 -18.97
C GLY A 74 15.83 1.14 -19.03
N LYS A 75 14.96 0.47 -19.80
CA LYS A 75 13.56 0.85 -19.95
C LYS A 75 12.78 0.37 -18.73
N CYS A 76 12.21 1.30 -17.98
CA CYS A 76 11.26 1.00 -16.91
C CYS A 76 9.83 1.14 -17.43
N GLU A 77 8.94 0.37 -16.80
CA GLU A 77 7.49 0.53 -16.94
C GLU A 77 7.05 1.96 -16.60
N THR A 78 5.98 2.43 -17.25
CA THR A 78 5.37 3.75 -17.05
C THR A 78 3.99 3.65 -16.39
N LEU A 79 3.48 4.78 -15.87
CA LEU A 79 2.10 4.84 -15.36
C LEU A 79 1.07 4.51 -16.45
N GLU A 80 1.36 4.86 -17.71
CA GLU A 80 0.49 4.55 -18.87
C GLU A 80 0.45 3.04 -19.15
N ASP A 81 1.59 2.35 -19.03
CA ASP A 81 1.64 0.89 -19.17
C ASP A 81 0.77 0.20 -18.09
N ILE A 82 0.83 0.69 -16.84
CA ILE A 82 0.01 0.18 -15.73
C ILE A 82 -1.47 0.51 -15.97
N SER A 83 -1.81 1.77 -16.31
CA SER A 83 -3.19 2.17 -16.64
C SER A 83 -3.78 1.29 -17.74
N THR A 84 -3.01 1.01 -18.80
CA THR A 84 -3.44 0.14 -19.90
C THR A 84 -3.80 -1.26 -19.43
N ARG A 85 -3.04 -1.84 -18.47
CA ARG A 85 -3.37 -3.15 -17.90
C ARG A 85 -4.58 -3.10 -16.98
N VAL A 86 -4.70 -2.06 -16.16
CA VAL A 86 -5.88 -1.85 -15.31
C VAL A 86 -7.14 -1.76 -16.17
N GLU A 87 -7.13 -0.94 -17.21
CA GLU A 87 -8.26 -0.78 -18.14
C GLU A 87 -8.66 -2.10 -18.79
N LYS A 88 -7.68 -2.87 -19.29
CA LYS A 88 -7.94 -4.19 -19.87
C LYS A 88 -8.55 -5.16 -18.86
N SER A 89 -8.03 -5.17 -17.63
CA SER A 89 -8.50 -6.04 -16.55
C SER A 89 -9.95 -5.71 -16.15
N LEU A 90 -10.30 -4.42 -16.13
CA LEU A 90 -11.66 -3.97 -15.82
C LEU A 90 -12.70 -4.38 -16.88
N GLN A 91 -12.28 -4.63 -18.12
CA GLN A 91 -13.15 -5.19 -19.17
C GLN A 91 -13.35 -6.71 -19.02
N PHE A 92 -12.51 -7.38 -18.22
CA PHE A 92 -12.63 -8.81 -17.98
C PHE A 92 -13.58 -9.09 -16.82
N GLN A 93 -14.41 -10.12 -16.96
CA GLN A 93 -15.37 -10.50 -15.93
C GLN A 93 -14.65 -10.98 -14.67
N LYS A 94 -14.96 -10.35 -13.55
CA LYS A 94 -14.46 -10.76 -12.23
C LYS A 94 -14.87 -12.22 -11.96
N PRO A 95 -13.93 -13.12 -11.63
CA PRO A 95 -14.26 -14.51 -11.38
C PRO A 95 -15.10 -14.67 -10.11
N GLU A 96 -15.90 -15.72 -10.07
CA GLU A 96 -16.64 -16.07 -8.84
C GLU A 96 -15.66 -16.38 -7.70
N LEU A 97 -16.05 -16.04 -6.48
CA LEU A 97 -15.27 -16.38 -5.29
C LEU A 97 -15.40 -17.87 -4.96
N LYS A 98 -14.76 -18.70 -5.77
CA LYS A 98 -14.69 -20.15 -5.61
C LYS A 98 -13.23 -20.59 -5.72
N LEU A 99 -12.72 -21.10 -4.61
CA LEU A 99 -11.36 -21.62 -4.53
C LEU A 99 -11.34 -23.07 -5.03
N CYS A 100 -10.26 -23.45 -5.73
CA CYS A 100 -9.95 -24.85 -5.96
C CYS A 100 -9.25 -25.45 -4.73
N ASP A 101 -9.19 -26.77 -4.63
CA ASP A 101 -8.60 -27.49 -3.48
C ASP A 101 -7.18 -27.00 -3.14
N SER A 102 -6.36 -26.71 -4.15
CA SER A 102 -5.00 -26.20 -3.93
C SER A 102 -4.98 -24.80 -3.31
N SER A 103 -5.89 -23.92 -3.74
CA SER A 103 -6.08 -22.57 -3.18
C SER A 103 -6.60 -22.63 -1.74
N GLU A 104 -7.53 -23.57 -1.45
CA GLU A 104 -8.06 -23.79 -0.10
C GLU A 104 -6.99 -24.30 0.86
N ILE A 105 -6.19 -25.29 0.43
CA ILE A 105 -5.08 -25.84 1.22
C ILE A 105 -4.04 -24.76 1.52
N LEU A 106 -3.67 -23.95 0.51
CA LEU A 106 -2.72 -22.85 0.70
C LEU A 106 -3.25 -21.82 1.69
N LEU A 107 -4.48 -21.35 1.50
CA LEU A 107 -5.09 -20.35 2.38
C LEU A 107 -5.21 -20.88 3.81
N LYS A 108 -5.70 -22.12 4.00
CA LYS A 108 -5.79 -22.75 5.32
C LYS A 108 -4.43 -22.85 6.00
N THR A 109 -3.40 -23.24 5.26
CA THR A 109 -2.03 -23.34 5.79
C THR A 109 -1.51 -21.97 6.19
N ALA A 110 -1.73 -20.94 5.37
CA ALA A 110 -1.35 -19.57 5.67
C ALA A 110 -2.10 -19.02 6.90
N THR A 111 -3.41 -19.26 7.00
CA THR A 111 -4.22 -18.88 8.17
C THR A 111 -3.64 -19.42 9.46
N GLN A 112 -3.26 -20.71 9.48
CA GLN A 112 -2.70 -21.34 10.67
C GLN A 112 -1.27 -20.88 10.99
N ARG A 113 -0.43 -20.69 9.96
CA ARG A 113 0.98 -20.34 10.16
C ARG A 113 1.22 -18.87 10.48
N LEU A 114 0.38 -17.99 9.94
CA LEU A 114 0.49 -16.54 10.07
C LEU A 114 -0.52 -15.95 11.06
N ASP A 115 -1.28 -16.81 11.75
CA ASP A 115 -2.34 -16.45 12.70
C ASP A 115 -3.34 -15.42 12.14
N LEU A 116 -3.81 -15.66 10.91
CA LEU A 116 -4.67 -14.71 10.20
C LEU A 116 -6.07 -14.70 10.80
N SER A 117 -6.57 -13.51 11.12
CA SER A 117 -7.97 -13.29 11.49
C SER A 117 -8.93 -13.60 10.34
N LEU A 118 -10.20 -13.86 10.67
CA LEU A 118 -11.25 -14.07 9.66
C LEU A 118 -11.35 -12.89 8.68
N SER A 119 -11.18 -11.65 9.16
CA SER A 119 -11.19 -10.46 8.32
C SER A 119 -10.04 -10.45 7.31
N GLN A 120 -8.83 -10.81 7.73
CA GLN A 120 -7.68 -10.94 6.83
C GLN A 120 -7.88 -12.04 5.79
N VAL A 121 -8.46 -13.18 6.18
CA VAL A 121 -8.77 -14.28 5.26
C VAL A 121 -9.79 -13.85 4.19
N GLU A 122 -10.83 -13.12 4.58
CA GLU A 122 -11.80 -12.57 3.61
C GLU A 122 -11.15 -11.50 2.71
N LYS A 123 -10.26 -10.66 3.25
CA LYS A 123 -9.53 -9.69 2.44
C LYS A 123 -8.62 -10.36 1.40
N ILE A 124 -7.90 -11.41 1.80
CA ILE A 124 -7.06 -12.22 0.90
C ILE A 124 -7.89 -12.80 -0.24
N LYS A 125 -9.06 -13.35 0.09
CA LYS A 125 -10.00 -13.87 -0.92
C LYS A 125 -10.41 -12.80 -1.92
N GLN A 126 -10.78 -11.60 -1.46
CA GLN A 126 -11.19 -10.51 -2.33
C GLN A 126 -10.06 -10.02 -3.24
N ILE A 127 -8.85 -9.83 -2.69
CA ILE A 127 -7.67 -9.42 -3.45
C ILE A 127 -7.29 -10.51 -4.47
N ALA A 128 -7.33 -11.80 -4.10
CA ALA A 128 -7.06 -12.90 -5.01
C ALA A 128 -8.06 -12.97 -6.19
N VAL A 129 -9.32 -12.60 -5.98
CA VAL A 129 -10.29 -12.45 -7.09
C VAL A 129 -9.85 -11.35 -8.05
N THR A 130 -9.38 -10.21 -7.53
CA THR A 130 -8.90 -9.09 -8.34
C THR A 130 -7.63 -9.45 -9.11
N ILE A 131 -6.68 -10.15 -8.48
CA ILE A 131 -5.48 -10.67 -9.16
C ILE A 131 -5.87 -11.65 -10.26
N ALA A 132 -6.80 -12.56 -9.99
CA ALA A 132 -7.31 -13.50 -10.99
C ALA A 132 -7.97 -12.79 -12.19
N GLN A 133 -8.70 -11.69 -11.93
CA GLN A 133 -9.27 -10.85 -12.97
C GLN A 133 -8.18 -10.20 -13.83
N MET A 134 -7.12 -9.69 -13.21
CA MET A 134 -5.98 -9.09 -13.91
C MET A 134 -5.19 -10.08 -14.76
N ASP A 135 -5.15 -11.34 -14.33
CA ASP A 135 -4.54 -12.44 -15.08
C ASP A 135 -5.49 -13.03 -16.15
N PHE A 136 -6.67 -12.42 -16.35
CA PHE A 136 -7.72 -12.92 -17.26
C PHE A 136 -8.13 -14.37 -16.96
N SER A 137 -8.04 -14.79 -15.69
CA SER A 137 -8.39 -16.12 -15.23
C SER A 137 -9.86 -16.19 -14.81
N LYS A 138 -10.57 -17.20 -15.32
CA LYS A 138 -11.96 -17.50 -14.92
C LYS A 138 -12.06 -18.11 -13.52
N THR A 139 -10.95 -18.49 -12.91
CA THR A 139 -10.91 -19.23 -11.64
C THR A 139 -9.77 -18.76 -10.75
N ILE A 140 -9.94 -18.86 -9.43
CA ILE A 140 -8.91 -18.47 -8.46
C ILE A 140 -7.96 -19.64 -8.24
N GLN A 141 -6.74 -19.48 -8.75
CA GLN A 141 -5.66 -20.45 -8.65
C GLN A 141 -4.74 -20.13 -7.46
N ALA A 142 -3.92 -21.11 -7.07
CA ALA A 142 -3.05 -21.00 -5.91
C ALA A 142 -2.10 -19.79 -5.99
N GLN A 143 -1.62 -19.41 -7.19
CA GLN A 143 -0.76 -18.24 -7.35
C GLN A 143 -1.44 -16.91 -6.99
N HIS A 144 -2.75 -16.76 -7.27
CA HIS A 144 -3.46 -15.53 -6.92
C HIS A 144 -3.64 -15.41 -5.40
N ILE A 145 -3.84 -16.54 -4.72
CA ILE A 145 -3.87 -16.60 -3.25
C ILE A 145 -2.48 -16.30 -2.68
N ALA A 146 -1.42 -16.88 -3.25
CA ALA A 146 -0.05 -16.64 -2.80
C ALA A 146 0.35 -15.16 -2.93
N GLU A 147 0.07 -14.52 -4.06
CA GLU A 147 0.32 -13.09 -4.26
C GLU A 147 -0.56 -12.25 -3.31
N SER A 148 -1.83 -12.59 -3.14
CA SER A 148 -2.69 -11.88 -2.21
C SER A 148 -2.22 -11.96 -0.76
N ILE A 149 -1.69 -13.10 -0.31
CA ILE A 149 -1.15 -13.25 1.05
C ILE A 149 0.00 -12.28 1.28
N GLN A 150 0.87 -12.08 0.28
CA GLN A 150 2.01 -11.15 0.37
C GLN A 150 1.57 -9.71 0.63
N TYR A 151 0.38 -9.33 0.16
CA TYR A 151 -0.18 -7.98 0.33
C TYR A 151 -1.10 -7.83 1.53
N SER A 152 -1.50 -8.92 2.19
CA SER A 152 -2.40 -8.87 3.36
C SER A 152 -1.69 -9.13 4.68
N TYR A 153 -0.48 -9.67 4.62
CA TYR A 153 0.32 -10.00 5.79
C TYR A 153 1.63 -9.21 5.80
N MET A 154 1.84 -8.44 6.87
CA MET A 154 3.13 -7.85 7.21
C MET A 154 3.76 -8.69 8.31
N TYR A 155 5.00 -9.14 8.08
CA TYR A 155 5.72 -10.02 9.00
C TYR A 155 6.22 -9.30 10.26
N ASN A 156 6.28 -7.97 10.27
CA ASN A 156 6.91 -7.21 11.35
C ASN A 156 6.04 -6.04 11.82
N ASP A 157 5.72 -6.04 13.11
CA ASP A 157 5.15 -4.91 13.87
C ASP A 157 6.21 -3.83 14.18
N THR A 158 7.42 -3.96 13.63
CA THR A 158 8.62 -3.17 13.95
C THR A 158 9.04 -2.24 12.80
N GLY A 159 8.09 -1.81 11.98
CA GLY A 159 8.31 -0.90 10.86
C GLY A 159 7.56 0.41 11.08
N TYR A 160 8.01 1.48 10.42
CA TYR A 160 7.25 2.72 10.39
C TYR A 160 6.15 2.62 9.33
N ASN A 161 4.95 3.04 9.72
CA ASN A 161 3.88 3.32 8.78
C ASN A 161 4.12 4.70 8.15
N ALA A 162 4.14 4.76 6.82
CA ALA A 162 4.52 5.97 6.10
C ALA A 162 3.49 7.11 6.27
N GLU A 163 2.22 6.80 6.55
CA GLU A 163 1.17 7.80 6.88
C GLU A 163 1.20 8.22 8.36
N SER A 164 2.00 7.56 9.21
CA SER A 164 2.12 7.89 10.64
C SER A 164 3.18 8.93 10.95
N GLU A 165 3.86 9.50 9.94
CA GLU A 165 4.87 10.55 10.16
C GLU A 165 4.25 11.64 11.01
N SER A 166 4.92 12.02 12.09
CA SER A 166 4.45 13.08 12.96
C SER A 166 5.59 13.94 13.48
N LYS A 167 5.28 15.20 13.78
CA LYS A 167 6.21 16.14 14.39
C LYS A 167 5.68 16.56 15.76
N MET A 168 6.57 16.51 16.74
CA MET A 168 6.29 17.06 18.06
C MET A 168 6.57 18.57 18.09
N PHE A 169 5.67 19.33 18.70
CA PHE A 169 5.82 20.76 19.01
C PHE A 169 5.72 20.94 20.53
N GLY A 170 6.88 21.04 21.18
CA GLY A 170 6.96 20.90 22.64
C GLY A 170 6.57 19.48 23.09
N ASP A 171 6.19 19.34 24.35
CA ASP A 171 5.90 18.02 24.95
C ASP A 171 4.45 17.56 24.79
N MET A 172 3.55 18.44 24.33
CA MET A 172 2.10 18.21 24.37
C MET A 172 1.44 18.08 22.99
N ILE A 173 2.13 18.42 21.89
CA ILE A 173 1.50 18.48 20.57
C ILE A 173 2.23 17.58 19.61
N GLN A 174 1.53 16.57 19.11
CA GLN A 174 1.97 15.70 18.03
C GLN A 174 1.14 16.00 16.77
N ILE A 175 1.77 16.51 15.73
CA ILE A 175 1.13 16.76 14.43
C ILE A 175 1.45 15.60 13.50
N LYS A 176 0.46 14.78 13.14
CA LYS A 176 0.61 13.81 12.05
C LYS A 176 0.72 14.57 10.73
N LEU A 177 1.84 14.39 10.03
CA LEU A 177 2.15 15.08 8.78
C LEU A 177 1.37 14.55 7.58
N GLY A 178 0.85 13.31 7.66
CA GLY A 178 -0.04 12.73 6.64
C GLY A 178 -1.46 13.30 6.63
N GLU A 179 -1.88 13.94 7.74
CA GLU A 179 -3.26 14.36 8.01
C GLU A 179 -3.31 15.83 8.48
N ILE A 180 -2.56 16.74 7.84
CA ILE A 180 -2.68 18.17 8.16
C ILE A 180 -4.05 18.67 7.68
N ASP A 181 -5.06 18.49 8.54
CA ASP A 181 -6.37 19.07 8.42
C ASP A 181 -6.44 20.43 9.13
N ASN A 182 -7.53 21.17 8.88
CA ASN A 182 -7.70 22.51 9.43
C ASN A 182 -7.77 22.52 10.97
N ASP A 183 -8.23 21.44 11.60
CA ASP A 183 -8.35 21.35 13.05
C ASP A 183 -6.96 21.23 13.69
N THR A 184 -6.06 20.44 13.09
CA THR A 184 -4.67 20.31 13.52
C THR A 184 -3.89 21.62 13.36
N ILE A 185 -4.14 22.36 12.28
CA ILE A 185 -3.58 23.72 12.08
C ILE A 185 -4.08 24.66 13.17
N LYS A 186 -5.37 24.59 13.51
CA LYS A 186 -5.99 25.47 14.52
C LYS A 186 -5.42 25.21 15.92
N SER A 187 -5.26 23.95 16.34
CA SER A 187 -4.64 23.61 17.63
C SER A 187 -3.18 24.06 17.72
N ALA A 188 -2.42 23.99 16.62
CA ALA A 188 -1.05 24.50 16.58
C ALA A 188 -1.00 26.03 16.74
N ILE A 189 -1.93 26.76 16.11
CA ILE A 189 -2.05 28.22 16.26
C ILE A 189 -2.40 28.60 17.70
N GLU A 190 -3.34 27.91 18.35
CA GLU A 190 -3.72 28.16 19.75
C GLU A 190 -2.54 28.01 20.71
N TYR A 191 -1.72 26.98 20.56
CA TYR A 191 -0.52 26.78 21.37
C TYR A 191 0.53 27.87 21.16
N LEU A 192 0.83 28.23 19.91
CA LEU A 192 1.80 29.28 19.61
C LEU A 192 1.37 30.63 20.20
N ASN A 193 0.07 30.94 20.16
CA ASN A 193 -0.48 32.13 20.81
C ASN A 193 -0.34 32.08 22.34
N GLY A 194 -0.44 30.91 22.97
CA GLY A 194 -0.24 30.72 24.41
C GLY A 194 1.21 30.85 24.88
N LEU A 195 2.18 30.76 23.97
CA LEU A 195 3.61 30.95 24.25
C LEU A 195 4.07 32.41 24.11
N LEU A 196 3.26 33.28 23.51
CA LEU A 196 3.59 34.69 23.41
C LEU A 196 3.48 35.33 24.80
N PRO A 197 4.52 36.02 25.29
CA PRO A 197 4.42 36.78 26.52
C PRO A 197 3.34 37.86 26.35
N SER A 198 2.46 37.93 27.34
CA SER A 198 1.38 38.92 27.46
C SER A 198 1.89 40.36 27.42
#